data_AF-V4JMX0-F1
#
_entry.id   AF-V4JMX0-F1
#
_cell.length_a   1.000
_cell.length_b   1.000
_cell.length_c   1.000
_cell.angle_alpha   90.00
_cell.angle_beta   90.00
_cell.angle_gamma   90.00
#
_symmetry.space_group_name_H-M   'P 1'
#
loop_
_entity.id
_entity.type
_entity.pdbx_description
1 polymer ?
#
loop_
_entity_poly.entity_id
_entity_poly.type
_entity_poly.pdbx_seq_one_letter_code
_entity_poly.pdbx_strand_id
1 'polypeptide(L)'
;MLLSPKHRFLFVHIAKTGGTSVRAALAMRRWADPWYWPMFLCSRFSHLSGHRIGTKFPRHAKVIAARELLPRDYFDALFKFAFVRNPWDLQVSSFHHIRRERAHYLGGHQNFADFLRWKLDPERPYQFHIDTSIELQSDYLIDLHGNLLVDFIGRYEHLEQDFQTACKHIGLRGISLPHRRRAHDRKQDYRHYYDDASRELVAHYFAPDIERLGYAFDPSTPAAHAG
;
A
#
# COMPACT_ATOMS: atom_id res chain seq x y z
N MET A 1 0.31 6.91 -5.80
CA MET A 1 -0.87 7.70 -5.44
C MET A 1 -1.84 7.83 -6.61
N LEU A 2 -3.12 8.08 -6.37
CA LEU A 2 -4.14 8.42 -7.36
C LEU A 2 -4.96 9.61 -6.84
N LEU A 3 -4.90 10.73 -7.55
CA LEU A 3 -5.69 11.94 -7.29
C LEU A 3 -6.84 12.01 -8.30
N SER A 4 -8.05 12.35 -7.83
CA SER A 4 -9.17 12.74 -8.70
C SER A 4 -9.75 14.07 -8.25
N PRO A 5 -9.53 15.16 -9.00
CA PRO A 5 -10.15 16.45 -8.72
C PRO A 5 -11.68 16.39 -8.79
N LYS A 6 -12.25 15.68 -9.77
CA LYS A 6 -13.71 15.58 -9.93
C LYS A 6 -14.41 14.98 -8.71
N HIS A 7 -13.86 13.90 -8.16
CA HIS A 7 -14.43 13.20 -7.01
C HIS A 7 -13.79 13.62 -5.68
N ARG A 8 -12.92 14.64 -5.71
CA ARG A 8 -12.23 15.23 -4.55
C ARG A 8 -11.61 14.19 -3.62
N PHE A 9 -10.87 13.23 -4.17
CA PHE A 9 -10.20 12.22 -3.36
C PHE A 9 -8.72 12.04 -3.70
N LEU A 10 -7.98 11.57 -2.70
CA LEU A 10 -6.59 11.16 -2.79
C LEU A 10 -6.41 9.73 -2.28
N PHE A 11 -6.11 8.79 -3.17
CA PHE A 11 -5.75 7.44 -2.80
C PHE A 11 -4.23 7.27 -2.67
N VAL A 12 -3.77 7.03 -1.44
CA VAL A 12 -2.37 6.74 -1.13
C VAL A 12 -2.12 5.25 -1.37
N HIS A 13 -1.23 4.95 -2.32
CA HIS A 13 -1.03 3.57 -2.79
C HIS A 13 0.23 2.98 -2.16
N ILE A 14 0.01 2.25 -1.07
CA ILE A 14 1.01 1.43 -0.39
C ILE A 14 1.26 0.15 -1.21
N ALA A 15 2.49 -0.32 -1.26
CA ALA A 15 2.82 -1.52 -2.02
C ALA A 15 2.23 -2.78 -1.37
N LYS A 16 1.78 -3.73 -2.20
CA LYS A 16 1.26 -5.04 -1.76
C LYS A 16 -0.02 -5.03 -0.90
N THR A 17 -0.70 -3.90 -0.77
CA THR A 17 -1.97 -3.77 -0.02
C THR A 17 -3.21 -3.78 -0.93
N GLY A 18 -3.15 -4.45 -2.08
CA GLY A 18 -4.28 -4.53 -3.02
C GLY A 18 -4.53 -3.26 -3.86
N GLY A 19 -3.68 -2.23 -3.75
CA GLY A 19 -3.90 -0.96 -4.44
C GLY A 19 -3.89 -1.02 -5.98
N THR A 20 -3.36 -2.08 -6.60
CA THR A 20 -3.54 -2.29 -8.05
C THR A 20 -5.00 -2.59 -8.41
N SER A 21 -5.71 -3.37 -7.59
CA SER A 21 -7.13 -3.68 -7.79
C SER A 21 -7.99 -2.44 -7.57
N VAL A 22 -7.72 -1.69 -6.49
CA VAL A 22 -8.39 -0.41 -6.18
C VAL A 22 -8.20 0.58 -7.33
N ARG A 23 -6.98 0.75 -7.84
CA ARG A 23 -6.71 1.61 -8.99
C ARG A 23 -7.41 1.16 -10.25
N ALA A 24 -7.49 -0.14 -10.51
CA ALA A 24 -8.17 -0.68 -11.69
C ALA A 24 -9.68 -0.43 -11.60
N ALA A 25 -10.29 -0.63 -10.44
CA ALA A 25 -11.70 -0.35 -10.19
C ALA A 25 -12.03 1.14 -10.41
N LEU A 26 -11.17 2.04 -9.91
CA LEU A 26 -11.34 3.48 -10.06
C LEU A 26 -10.91 4.01 -11.44
N ALA A 27 -10.15 3.24 -12.23
CA ALA A 27 -9.59 3.70 -13.50
C ALA A 27 -10.66 4.10 -14.52
N MET A 28 -11.76 3.34 -14.61
CA MET A 28 -12.86 3.64 -15.54
C MET A 28 -13.51 5.00 -15.28
N ARG A 29 -13.56 5.42 -14.00
CA ARG A 29 -14.13 6.72 -13.62
C ARG A 29 -13.18 7.89 -13.90
N ARG A 30 -11.88 7.64 -14.01
CA ARG A 30 -10.90 8.68 -14.35
C ARG A 30 -11.18 9.31 -15.71
N TRP A 31 -11.72 8.55 -16.66
CA TRP A 31 -12.02 9.06 -18.01
C TRP A 31 -13.13 10.10 -18.00
N ALA A 32 -13.98 10.08 -16.97
CA ALA A 32 -15.04 11.07 -16.78
C ALA A 32 -14.54 12.36 -16.09
N ASP A 33 -13.27 12.43 -15.69
CA ASP A 33 -12.65 13.60 -15.06
C ASP A 33 -12.02 14.50 -16.15
N PRO A 34 -12.46 15.77 -16.28
CA PRO A 34 -11.89 16.70 -17.26
C PRO A 34 -10.37 16.87 -17.11
N TRP A 35 -9.86 16.76 -15.87
CA TRP A 35 -8.42 16.89 -15.58
C TRP A 35 -7.60 15.65 -15.94
N TYR A 36 -8.26 14.56 -16.36
CA TYR A 36 -7.57 13.33 -16.74
C TYR A 36 -6.61 13.52 -17.91
N TRP A 37 -7.03 14.21 -18.97
CA TRP A 37 -6.22 14.42 -20.17
C TRP A 37 -4.96 15.27 -19.89
N PRO A 38 -5.05 16.42 -19.20
CA PRO A 38 -3.87 17.13 -18.71
C PRO A 38 -2.95 16.25 -17.87
N MET A 39 -3.49 15.52 -16.87
CA MET A 39 -2.68 14.63 -16.02
C MET A 39 -2.03 13.49 -16.81
N PHE A 40 -2.71 12.98 -17.84
CA PHE A 40 -2.19 11.96 -18.73
C PHE A 40 -1.00 12.50 -19.55
N LEU A 41 -1.12 13.70 -20.08
CA LEU A 41 -0.05 14.37 -20.82
C LEU A 41 1.16 14.66 -19.92
N CYS A 42 0.94 15.20 -18.71
CA CYS A 42 2.00 15.37 -17.70
C CYS A 42 2.69 14.04 -17.39
N SER A 43 1.93 12.94 -17.29
CA SER A 43 2.51 11.60 -17.08
C SER A 43 3.39 11.15 -18.25
N ARG A 44 3.09 11.58 -19.49
CA ARG A 44 3.91 11.23 -20.66
C ARG A 44 5.19 12.05 -20.71
N PHE A 45 5.12 13.34 -20.43
CA PHE A 45 6.30 14.19 -20.29
C PHE A 45 7.21 13.74 -19.15
N SER A 46 6.64 13.36 -18.00
CA SER A 46 7.41 12.78 -16.89
C SER A 46 8.22 11.57 -17.37
N HIS A 47 7.60 10.64 -18.09
CA HIS A 47 8.29 9.46 -18.59
C HIS A 47 9.36 9.81 -19.64
N LEU A 48 9.09 10.75 -20.55
CA LEU A 48 10.04 11.18 -21.58
C LEU A 48 11.30 11.80 -20.94
N SER A 49 11.12 12.55 -19.86
CA SER A 49 12.22 13.19 -19.12
C SER A 49 12.95 12.28 -18.13
N GLY A 50 12.63 10.98 -18.08
CA GLY A 50 13.17 10.07 -17.06
C GLY A 50 12.78 10.50 -15.63
N HIS A 51 11.58 11.06 -15.47
CA HIS A 51 11.02 11.60 -14.23
C HIS A 51 11.71 12.86 -13.65
N ARG A 52 12.63 13.48 -14.39
CA ARG A 52 13.39 14.66 -13.92
C ARG A 52 12.56 15.91 -13.64
N ILE A 53 11.40 16.05 -14.30
CA ILE A 53 10.58 17.29 -14.22
C ILE A 53 9.58 17.23 -13.03
N GLY A 54 9.44 16.10 -12.34
CA GLY A 54 8.58 16.02 -11.14
C GLY A 54 7.08 16.26 -11.38
N THR A 55 6.61 16.21 -12.62
CA THR A 55 5.23 16.60 -13.01
C THR A 55 4.12 15.64 -12.57
N LYS A 56 4.44 14.60 -11.81
CA LYS A 56 3.49 13.55 -11.43
C LYS A 56 3.88 12.90 -10.11
N PHE A 57 2.89 12.68 -9.25
CA PHE A 57 3.05 11.85 -8.05
C PHE A 57 3.49 10.41 -8.40
N PRO A 58 4.61 9.93 -7.82
CA PRO A 58 5.01 8.54 -7.92
C PRO A 58 3.91 7.56 -7.47
N ARG A 59 4.02 6.31 -7.97
CA ARG A 59 3.04 5.26 -7.64
C ARG A 59 2.98 4.97 -6.14
N HIS A 60 4.11 5.01 -5.47
CA HIS A 60 4.26 4.76 -4.03
C HIS A 60 4.78 6.02 -3.33
N ALA A 61 4.21 7.18 -3.65
CA ALA A 61 4.51 8.41 -2.92
C ALA A 61 3.83 8.41 -1.55
N LYS A 62 4.53 8.89 -0.52
CA LYS A 62 4.01 9.17 0.82
C LYS A 62 3.00 10.34 0.75
N VAL A 63 2.01 10.36 1.63
CA VAL A 63 0.95 11.39 1.65
C VAL A 63 1.50 12.80 1.84
N ILE A 64 2.60 12.95 2.58
CA ILE A 64 3.27 14.24 2.78
C ILE A 64 3.67 14.89 1.45
N ALA A 65 4.08 14.12 0.44
CA ALA A 65 4.41 14.68 -0.86
C ALA A 65 3.20 15.38 -1.49
N ALA A 66 1.98 14.87 -1.29
CA ALA A 66 0.77 15.54 -1.74
C ALA A 66 0.45 16.79 -0.94
N ARG A 67 0.70 16.80 0.39
CA ARG A 67 0.53 17.97 1.24
C ARG A 67 1.44 19.12 0.84
N GLU A 68 2.69 18.83 0.46
CA GLU A 68 3.67 19.84 0.06
C GLU A 68 3.48 20.35 -1.38
N LEU A 69 2.96 19.51 -2.28
CA LEU A 69 2.79 19.86 -3.70
C LEU A 69 1.43 20.49 -4.04
N LEU A 70 0.39 20.25 -3.24
CA LEU A 70 -0.95 20.76 -3.49
C LEU A 70 -1.22 22.03 -2.65
N PRO A 71 -2.08 22.95 -3.13
CA PRO A 71 -2.57 24.04 -2.29
C PRO A 71 -3.21 23.49 -1.01
N ARG A 72 -2.92 24.09 0.14
CA ARG A 72 -3.34 23.59 1.47
C ARG A 72 -4.84 23.38 1.56
N ASP A 73 -5.62 24.41 1.25
CA ASP A 73 -7.09 24.35 1.30
C ASP A 73 -7.66 23.27 0.37
N TYR A 74 -7.01 23.07 -0.78
CA TYR A 74 -7.40 22.00 -1.69
C TYR A 74 -7.08 20.63 -1.10
N PHE A 75 -5.86 20.43 -0.60
CA PHE A 75 -5.47 19.19 0.05
C PHE A 75 -6.41 18.86 1.22
N ASP A 76 -6.65 19.80 2.13
CA ASP A 76 -7.49 19.60 3.31
C ASP A 76 -8.94 19.24 2.97
N ALA A 77 -9.43 19.69 1.82
CA ALA A 77 -10.78 19.40 1.37
C ALA A 77 -10.90 18.16 0.44
N LEU A 78 -9.82 17.36 0.30
CA LEU A 78 -9.85 16.03 -0.34
C LEU A 78 -10.16 14.95 0.69
N PHE A 79 -10.96 13.96 0.31
CA PHE A 79 -11.05 12.70 1.06
C PHE A 79 -9.84 11.82 0.75
N LYS A 80 -8.99 11.59 1.74
CA LYS A 80 -7.73 10.86 1.63
C LYS A 80 -7.88 9.48 2.24
N PHE A 81 -7.56 8.45 1.48
CA PHE A 81 -7.64 7.10 1.99
C PHE A 81 -6.49 6.22 1.54
N ALA A 82 -6.24 5.17 2.31
CA ALA A 82 -5.22 4.17 2.03
C ALA A 82 -5.74 2.77 2.40
N PHE A 83 -5.06 1.74 1.87
CA PHE A 83 -5.23 0.38 2.35
C PHE A 83 -3.90 -0.10 2.93
N VAL A 84 -3.98 -0.67 4.12
CA VAL A 84 -2.88 -1.33 4.83
C VAL A 84 -3.13 -2.82 4.89
N ARG A 85 -2.12 -3.58 5.25
CA ARG A 85 -2.17 -5.04 5.37
C ARG A 85 -1.40 -5.48 6.59
N ASN A 86 -1.78 -6.61 7.17
CA ASN A 86 -0.99 -7.24 8.21
C ASN A 86 0.49 -7.37 7.77
N PRO A 87 1.47 -6.87 8.54
CA PRO A 87 2.88 -6.84 8.15
C PRO A 87 3.44 -8.23 7.83
N TRP A 88 3.10 -9.24 8.64
CA TRP A 88 3.52 -10.63 8.39
C TRP A 88 2.95 -11.16 7.07
N ASP A 89 1.67 -10.87 6.80
CA ASP A 89 1.00 -11.26 5.57
C ASP A 89 1.56 -10.52 4.34
N LEU A 90 2.01 -9.27 4.53
CA LEU A 90 2.65 -8.44 3.51
C LEU A 90 4.00 -9.01 3.09
N GLN A 91 4.83 -9.48 4.03
CA GLN A 91 6.13 -10.08 3.72
C GLN A 91 6.00 -11.38 2.91
N VAL A 92 5.08 -12.26 3.28
CA VAL A 92 4.78 -13.48 2.50
C VAL A 92 4.29 -13.12 1.10
N SER A 93 3.42 -12.11 0.98
CA SER A 93 2.98 -11.63 -0.33
C SER A 93 4.11 -11.02 -1.16
N SER A 94 5.10 -10.39 -0.53
CA SER A 94 6.28 -9.86 -1.21
C SER A 94 7.16 -11.00 -1.73
N PHE A 95 7.44 -12.01 -0.91
CA PHE A 95 8.21 -13.20 -1.28
C PHE A 95 7.63 -13.91 -2.52
N HIS A 96 6.33 -14.25 -2.50
CA HIS A 96 5.69 -14.92 -3.64
C HIS A 96 5.69 -14.07 -4.91
N HIS A 97 5.51 -12.75 -4.77
CA HIS A 97 5.56 -11.87 -5.92
C HIS A 97 6.95 -11.78 -6.53
N ILE A 98 7.99 -11.65 -5.71
CA ILE A 98 9.38 -11.62 -6.18
C ILE A 98 9.72 -12.96 -6.83
N ARG A 99 9.38 -14.09 -6.19
CA ARG A 99 9.58 -15.43 -6.74
C ARG A 99 8.94 -15.62 -8.11
N ARG A 100 7.71 -15.12 -8.30
CA ARG A 100 6.98 -15.27 -9.56
C ARG A 100 7.44 -14.32 -10.66
N GLU A 101 7.62 -13.04 -10.34
CA GLU A 101 7.85 -12.02 -11.37
C GLU A 101 9.33 -11.72 -11.59
N ARG A 102 10.19 -11.98 -10.58
CA ARG A 102 11.59 -11.55 -10.57
C ARG A 102 12.46 -12.46 -9.70
N ALA A 103 12.46 -13.76 -10.00
CA ALA A 103 13.17 -14.78 -9.21
C ALA A 103 14.67 -14.47 -8.99
N HIS A 104 15.31 -13.74 -9.91
CA HIS A 104 16.70 -13.30 -9.79
C HIS A 104 16.96 -12.37 -8.58
N TYR A 105 15.93 -11.71 -8.02
CA TYR A 105 16.06 -10.89 -6.81
C TYR A 105 15.86 -11.68 -5.51
N LEU A 106 15.70 -13.00 -5.56
CA LEU A 106 15.63 -13.83 -4.35
C LEU A 106 17.00 -14.05 -3.69
N GLY A 107 18.10 -13.58 -4.30
CA GLY A 107 19.45 -13.78 -3.76
C GLY A 107 19.87 -15.26 -3.69
N GLY A 108 19.21 -16.14 -4.45
CA GLY A 108 19.41 -17.58 -4.37
C GLY A 108 18.69 -18.28 -3.22
N HIS A 109 18.00 -17.53 -2.35
CA HIS A 109 17.24 -18.09 -1.23
C HIS A 109 15.93 -18.72 -1.71
N GLN A 110 15.78 -20.03 -1.47
CA GLN A 110 14.54 -20.76 -1.81
C GLN A 110 13.55 -20.79 -0.64
N ASN A 111 14.05 -20.67 0.59
CA ASN A 111 13.24 -20.66 1.81
C ASN A 111 12.81 -19.22 2.18
N PHE A 112 11.61 -19.09 2.72
CA PHE A 112 11.05 -17.81 3.14
C PHE A 112 11.83 -17.19 4.31
N ALA A 113 12.19 -17.98 5.32
CA ALA A 113 12.90 -17.48 6.50
C ALA A 113 14.27 -16.88 6.14
N ASP A 114 15.04 -17.56 5.28
CA ASP A 114 16.35 -17.08 4.84
C ASP A 114 16.24 -15.86 3.94
N PHE A 115 15.25 -15.85 3.04
CA PHE A 115 14.93 -14.67 2.25
C PHE A 115 14.56 -13.48 3.14
N LEU A 116 13.81 -13.68 4.20
CA LEU A 116 13.37 -12.62 5.11
C LEU A 116 14.54 -12.04 5.92
N ARG A 117 15.43 -12.90 6.44
CA ARG A 117 16.66 -12.49 7.12
C ARG A 117 17.53 -11.63 6.19
N TRP A 118 17.80 -12.11 4.97
CA TRP A 118 18.54 -11.36 3.97
C TRP A 118 17.84 -10.06 3.57
N LYS A 119 16.51 -10.09 3.40
CA LYS A 119 15.72 -8.93 2.98
C LYS A 119 15.81 -7.78 3.98
N LEU A 120 15.74 -8.09 5.28
CA LEU A 120 15.74 -7.12 6.38
C LEU A 120 17.15 -6.81 6.92
N ASP A 121 18.19 -7.37 6.29
CA ASP A 121 19.57 -7.09 6.63
C ASP A 121 19.93 -5.62 6.33
N PRO A 122 20.34 -4.82 7.33
CA PRO A 122 20.71 -3.41 7.13
C PRO A 122 21.97 -3.22 6.27
N GLU A 123 22.83 -4.24 6.14
CA GLU A 123 24.05 -4.16 5.30
C GLU A 123 23.78 -4.44 3.82
N ARG A 124 22.56 -4.89 3.47
CA ARG A 124 22.18 -5.19 2.09
C ARG A 124 22.13 -3.90 1.25
N PRO A 125 22.65 -3.91 0.00
CA PRO A 125 22.50 -2.76 -0.90
C PRO A 125 21.02 -2.51 -1.24
N TYR A 126 20.67 -1.22 -1.35
CA TYR A 126 19.32 -0.80 -1.72
C TYR A 126 18.90 -1.38 -3.07
N GLN A 127 17.75 -2.05 -3.08
CA GLN A 127 17.14 -2.62 -4.27
C GLN A 127 15.66 -2.26 -4.29
N PHE A 128 15.30 -1.27 -5.10
CA PHE A 128 13.94 -0.71 -5.21
C PHE A 128 12.79 -1.74 -5.13
N HIS A 129 12.91 -2.88 -5.82
CA HIS A 129 11.86 -3.91 -5.87
C HIS A 129 11.61 -4.64 -4.55
N ILE A 130 12.61 -4.69 -3.67
CA ILE A 130 12.56 -5.33 -2.36
C ILE A 130 12.22 -4.26 -1.31
N ASP A 131 12.96 -3.16 -1.32
CA ASP A 131 12.89 -2.08 -0.33
C ASP A 131 11.52 -1.39 -0.29
N THR A 132 10.83 -1.27 -1.44
CA THR A 132 9.44 -0.74 -1.48
C THR A 132 8.47 -1.56 -0.61
N SER A 133 8.80 -2.81 -0.26
CA SER A 133 7.98 -3.67 0.62
C SER A 133 8.58 -3.90 2.01
N ILE A 134 9.67 -3.20 2.31
CA ILE A 134 10.29 -3.10 3.64
C ILE A 134 9.80 -1.85 4.36
N GLU A 135 9.60 -0.75 3.62
CA GLU A 135 9.12 0.51 4.18
C GLU A 135 7.84 0.32 5.01
N LEU A 136 7.79 0.97 6.17
CA LEU A 136 6.65 0.98 7.07
C LEU A 136 5.43 1.57 6.36
N GLN A 137 4.28 0.95 6.54
CA GLN A 137 3.03 1.42 5.94
C GLN A 137 2.59 2.74 6.57
N SER A 138 2.85 2.95 7.86
CA SER A 138 2.59 4.20 8.59
C SER A 138 3.30 5.40 7.96
N ASP A 139 4.51 5.22 7.44
CA ASP A 139 5.29 6.28 6.81
C ASP A 139 4.58 6.88 5.59
N TYR A 140 3.73 6.10 4.93
CA TYR A 140 2.94 6.58 3.79
C TYR A 140 1.79 7.47 4.22
N LEU A 141 1.42 7.44 5.50
CA LEU A 141 0.19 8.01 6.05
C LEU A 141 0.42 9.20 6.96
N ILE A 142 1.66 9.45 7.40
CA ILE A 142 2.00 10.48 8.38
C ILE A 142 2.73 11.69 7.77
N ASP A 143 2.73 12.80 8.51
CA ASP A 143 3.63 13.93 8.29
C ASP A 143 4.96 13.79 9.06
N LEU A 144 5.83 14.81 8.98
CA LEU A 144 7.11 14.84 9.69
C LEU A 144 6.97 14.89 11.22
N HIS A 145 5.77 15.17 11.74
CA HIS A 145 5.46 15.21 13.17
C HIS A 145 4.75 13.92 13.64
N GLY A 146 4.54 12.95 12.74
CA GLY A 146 3.86 11.69 13.08
C GLY A 146 2.33 11.76 13.06
N ASN A 147 1.73 12.87 12.62
CA ASN A 147 0.28 13.03 12.51
C ASN A 147 -0.24 12.31 11.27
N LEU A 148 -1.35 11.57 11.41
CA LEU A 148 -2.01 10.95 10.26
C LEU A 148 -2.62 12.03 9.35
N LEU A 149 -2.33 11.95 8.06
CA LEU A 149 -2.84 12.86 7.02
C LEU A 149 -3.89 12.18 6.11
N VAL A 150 -4.45 11.06 6.55
CA VAL A 150 -5.48 10.31 5.82
C VAL A 150 -6.76 10.25 6.65
N ASP A 151 -7.90 10.32 5.99
CA ASP A 151 -9.23 10.33 6.62
C ASP A 151 -9.77 8.90 6.82
N PHE A 152 -9.30 7.95 6.01
CA PHE A 152 -9.73 6.54 6.08
C PHE A 152 -8.59 5.57 5.80
N ILE A 153 -8.45 4.56 6.67
CA ILE A 153 -7.50 3.46 6.53
C ILE A 153 -8.27 2.16 6.45
N GLY A 154 -8.34 1.57 5.25
CA GLY A 154 -8.91 0.25 5.04
C GLY A 154 -7.89 -0.87 5.26
N ARG A 155 -8.37 -2.06 5.58
CA ARG A 155 -7.58 -3.28 5.77
C ARG A 155 -7.69 -4.19 4.56
N TYR A 156 -6.56 -4.74 4.13
CA TYR A 156 -6.52 -5.69 3.01
C TYR A 156 -7.33 -6.96 3.29
N GLU A 157 -7.43 -7.35 4.57
CA GLU A 157 -8.19 -8.49 5.06
C GLU A 157 -9.70 -8.31 4.80
N HIS A 158 -10.18 -7.06 4.83
CA HIS A 158 -11.57 -6.68 4.54
C HIS A 158 -11.67 -5.81 3.29
N LEU A 159 -10.76 -6.02 2.32
CA LEU A 159 -10.52 -5.08 1.21
C LEU A 159 -11.79 -4.69 0.45
N GLU A 160 -12.70 -5.64 0.14
CA GLU A 160 -13.93 -5.33 -0.58
C GLU A 160 -14.86 -4.44 0.27
N GLN A 161 -15.07 -4.79 1.55
CA GLN A 161 -15.94 -4.05 2.46
C GLN A 161 -15.41 -2.63 2.69
N ASP A 162 -14.12 -2.50 3.00
CA ASP A 162 -13.49 -1.20 3.25
C ASP A 162 -13.41 -0.37 1.96
N PHE A 163 -13.27 -1.02 0.80
CA PHE A 163 -13.36 -0.33 -0.48
C PHE A 163 -14.77 0.20 -0.76
N GLN A 164 -15.83 -0.56 -0.46
CA GLN A 164 -17.20 -0.04 -0.55
C GLN A 164 -17.40 1.16 0.38
N THR A 165 -16.87 1.11 1.60
CA THR A 165 -16.90 2.23 2.55
C THR A 165 -16.22 3.47 1.97
N ALA A 166 -14.99 3.34 1.46
CA ALA A 166 -14.28 4.43 0.81
C ALA A 166 -15.04 4.98 -0.41
N CYS A 167 -15.62 4.11 -1.24
CA CYS A 167 -16.44 4.49 -2.39
C CYS A 167 -17.67 5.30 -1.98
N LYS A 168 -18.34 4.92 -0.89
CA LYS A 168 -19.50 5.65 -0.35
C LYS A 168 -19.14 7.09 0.03
N HIS A 169 -17.98 7.31 0.64
CA HIS A 169 -17.51 8.66 0.99
C HIS A 169 -17.26 9.56 -0.22
N ILE A 170 -16.74 9.00 -1.31
CA ILE A 170 -16.44 9.75 -2.54
C ILE A 170 -17.63 9.81 -3.52
N GLY A 171 -18.83 9.41 -3.07
CA GLY A 171 -20.06 9.45 -3.86
C GLY A 171 -20.10 8.42 -5.01
N LEU A 172 -19.26 7.39 -4.97
CA LEU A 172 -19.25 6.32 -5.95
C LEU A 172 -20.02 5.11 -5.41
N ARG A 173 -21.04 4.66 -6.14
CA ARG A 173 -21.84 3.47 -5.79
C ARG A 173 -21.69 2.37 -6.83
N GLY A 174 -21.80 1.12 -6.40
CA GLY A 174 -21.83 -0.06 -7.27
C GLY A 174 -20.50 -0.37 -7.97
N ILE A 175 -19.37 0.04 -7.39
CA ILE A 175 -18.05 -0.29 -7.91
C ILE A 175 -17.53 -1.50 -7.15
N SER A 176 -17.36 -2.64 -7.80
CA SER A 176 -16.72 -3.82 -7.21
C SER A 176 -15.24 -3.88 -7.59
N LEU A 177 -14.43 -4.53 -6.75
CA LEU A 177 -13.05 -4.76 -7.11
C LEU A 177 -12.95 -5.86 -8.18
N PRO A 178 -12.09 -5.69 -9.21
CA PRO A 178 -11.85 -6.75 -10.16
C PRO A 178 -11.22 -7.94 -9.43
N HIS A 179 -11.81 -9.13 -9.57
CA HIS A 179 -11.34 -10.38 -8.95
C HIS A 179 -9.97 -10.88 -9.47
N ARG A 180 -9.26 -10.09 -10.29
CA ARG A 180 -8.05 -10.47 -11.04
C ARG A 180 -6.81 -10.78 -10.19
N ARG A 181 -6.80 -10.51 -8.88
CA ARG A 181 -5.62 -10.69 -8.02
C ARG A 181 -5.95 -11.17 -6.60
N ARG A 182 -6.92 -12.07 -6.42
CA ARG A 182 -6.79 -13.00 -5.28
C ARG A 182 -5.59 -13.88 -5.61
N ALA A 183 -4.59 -13.90 -4.73
CA ALA A 183 -3.44 -14.77 -4.93
C ALA A 183 -3.91 -16.22 -4.85
N HIS A 184 -4.29 -16.80 -6.00
CA HIS A 184 -4.73 -18.19 -6.10
C HIS A 184 -3.65 -19.19 -5.64
N ASP A 185 -2.39 -18.74 -5.53
CA ASP A 185 -1.27 -19.49 -4.98
C ASP A 185 -1.20 -19.51 -3.44
N ARG A 186 -2.08 -18.79 -2.73
CA ARG A 186 -2.22 -18.93 -1.28
C ARG A 186 -3.07 -20.13 -0.94
N LYS A 187 -2.52 -21.33 -1.18
CA LYS A 187 -3.11 -22.57 -0.63
C LYS A 187 -2.91 -22.71 0.87
N GLN A 188 -2.05 -21.89 1.48
CA GLN A 188 -1.69 -21.94 2.90
C GLN A 188 -1.78 -20.57 3.54
N ASP A 189 -2.24 -20.53 4.80
CA ASP A 189 -2.21 -19.36 5.68
C ASP A 189 -0.77 -18.84 5.80
N TYR A 190 -0.59 -17.52 5.84
CA TYR A 190 0.75 -16.90 5.94
C TYR A 190 1.49 -17.35 7.19
N ARG A 191 0.77 -17.73 8.25
CA ARG A 191 1.34 -18.22 9.50
C ARG A 191 2.25 -19.43 9.32
N HIS A 192 1.95 -20.31 8.36
CA HIS A 192 2.76 -21.51 8.10
C HIS A 192 4.13 -21.21 7.47
N TYR A 193 4.37 -19.98 7.02
CA TYR A 193 5.66 -19.58 6.47
C TYR A 193 6.66 -19.18 7.55
N TYR A 194 6.20 -18.93 8.77
CA TYR A 194 7.04 -18.39 9.85
C TYR A 194 7.49 -19.48 10.81
N ASP A 195 8.79 -19.46 11.12
CA ASP A 195 9.33 -19.97 12.39
C ASP A 195 9.28 -18.87 13.46
N ASP A 196 9.54 -19.21 14.72
CA ASP A 196 9.48 -18.23 15.83
C ASP A 196 10.43 -17.04 15.61
N ALA A 197 11.65 -17.31 15.11
CA ALA A 197 12.67 -16.29 14.88
C ALA A 197 12.28 -15.30 13.76
N SER A 198 11.74 -15.79 12.65
CA SER A 198 11.28 -14.96 11.53
C SER A 198 10.01 -14.19 11.89
N ARG A 199 9.13 -14.75 12.73
CA ARG A 199 7.96 -14.03 13.25
C ARG A 199 8.40 -12.84 14.10
N GLU A 200 9.34 -13.06 15.01
CA GLU A 200 9.87 -12.03 15.91
C GLU A 200 10.67 -10.97 15.15
N LEU A 201 11.42 -11.37 14.12
CA LEU A 201 12.11 -10.44 13.23
C LEU A 201 11.15 -9.43 12.58
N VAL A 202 10.00 -9.88 12.07
CA VAL A 202 8.96 -8.98 11.54
C VAL A 202 8.33 -8.15 12.65
N ALA A 203 8.05 -8.75 13.81
CA ALA A 203 7.47 -8.04 14.94
C ALA A 203 8.34 -6.86 15.39
N HIS A 204 9.65 -7.08 15.45
CA HIS A 204 10.63 -6.05 15.81
C HIS A 204 10.73 -4.97 14.73
N TYR A 205 10.96 -5.35 13.47
CA TYR A 205 11.17 -4.40 12.39
C TYR A 205 9.93 -3.53 12.11
N PHE A 206 8.74 -4.14 12.15
CA PHE A 206 7.47 -3.48 11.86
C PHE A 206 6.72 -3.06 13.13
N ALA A 207 7.39 -2.98 14.29
CA ALA A 207 6.76 -2.58 15.55
C ALA A 207 5.96 -1.27 15.46
N PRO A 208 6.45 -0.20 14.79
CA PRO A 208 5.68 1.04 14.67
C PRO A 208 4.38 0.88 13.87
N ASP A 209 4.41 0.04 12.83
CA ASP A 209 3.24 -0.31 12.02
C ASP A 209 2.24 -1.12 12.83
N ILE A 210 2.73 -2.11 13.57
CA ILE A 210 1.95 -3.03 14.40
C ILE A 210 1.19 -2.25 15.47
N GLU A 211 1.89 -1.39 16.20
CA GLU A 211 1.32 -0.55 17.26
C GLU A 211 0.29 0.43 16.69
N ARG A 212 0.67 1.21 15.67
CA ARG A 212 -0.20 2.27 15.12
C ARG A 212 -1.43 1.73 14.41
N LEU A 213 -1.30 0.61 13.70
CA LEU A 213 -2.39 0.04 12.89
C LEU A 213 -3.14 -1.09 13.62
N GLY A 214 -2.74 -1.42 14.85
CA GLY A 214 -3.37 -2.44 15.68
C GLY A 214 -3.36 -3.81 15.00
N TYR A 215 -2.19 -4.27 14.56
CA TYR A 215 -2.04 -5.62 14.01
C TYR A 215 -1.52 -6.60 15.07
N ALA A 216 -1.83 -7.87 14.88
CA ALA A 216 -1.27 -8.98 15.62
C ALA A 216 -0.97 -10.13 14.65
N PHE A 217 -0.04 -11.01 15.02
CA PHE A 217 0.30 -12.18 14.21
C PHE A 217 -0.89 -13.15 14.13
N ASP A 218 -1.48 -13.43 15.30
CA ASP A 218 -2.76 -14.10 15.40
C ASP A 218 -3.81 -13.05 15.74
N PRO A 219 -4.79 -12.79 14.84
CA PRO A 219 -5.98 -12.06 15.22
C PRO A 219 -6.76 -12.98 16.15
N SER A 220 -6.41 -12.99 17.43
CA SER A 220 -7.32 -13.50 18.46
C SER A 220 -8.61 -12.71 18.32
N THR A 221 -9.74 -13.43 18.24
CA THR A 221 -11.10 -12.93 18.40
C THR A 221 -11.12 -11.71 19.30
N PRO A 222 -11.79 -10.60 18.90
CA PRO A 222 -11.75 -9.36 19.66
C PRO A 222 -12.01 -9.65 21.14
N ALA A 223 -11.07 -9.23 22.00
CA ALA A 223 -11.29 -9.22 23.42
C ALA A 223 -12.60 -8.47 23.65
N ALA A 224 -13.59 -9.16 24.23
CA ALA A 224 -14.83 -8.57 24.63
C ALA A 224 -14.51 -7.29 25.40
N HIS A 225 -15.03 -6.15 24.92
CA HIS A 225 -15.03 -4.92 25.68
C HIS A 225 -15.64 -5.23 27.06
N ALA A 226 -14.79 -5.19 28.07
CA ALA A 226 -15.20 -5.25 29.46
C ALA A 226 -15.42 -3.81 29.94
N GLY A 227 -16.63 -3.54 30.44
CA GLY A 227 -16.95 -2.46 31.38
C GLY A 227 -17.15 -1.09 30.77
#